data_AF-D3ZJQ8-F1
#
_entry.id   AF-D3ZJQ8-F1
#
_cell.length_a   1.000
_cell.length_b   1.000
_cell.length_c   1.000
_cell.angle_alpha   90.00
_cell.angle_beta   90.00
_cell.angle_gamma   90.00
#
_symmetry.space_group_name_H-M   'P 1'
#
loop_
_entity.id
_entity.type
_entity.pdbx_description
1 polymer ?
#
loop_
_entity_poly.entity_id
_entity_poly.type
_entity_poly.pdbx_seq_one_letter_code
_entity_poly.pdbx_strand_id
1 'polypeptide(L)'
;MSGGYDLNLFASPPDCNFLCSVCHGVLKRPMRLPCSHIFCKKCIFQWLARQNTCPCCRKEVKRRKMVQVNKLRKTIGRLQVKCKNAAAGCLVTCPLAHRKGHQDSCPFELMACPNEGCTAQVLRGVLDEHRQHCQQNGQQRCPLGCGATLAALEGEQHNCYRELRDAWVQRHERNRTLLLNLLGRVRRVYRTTNLIRRQLAQLSNFLEDDTLLLNARVQETEVAPEPEMWGAQGQGVL
;
A
#
# COMPACT_ATOMS: atom_id res chain seq x y z
N MET A 1 -17.79 -20.24 14.73
CA MET A 1 -16.49 -20.47 15.39
C MET A 1 -16.04 -19.22 16.16
N SER A 2 -16.44 -19.06 17.43
CA SER A 2 -16.14 -17.84 18.22
C SER A 2 -14.89 -17.91 19.11
N GLY A 3 -14.12 -19.00 19.02
CA GLY A 3 -12.94 -19.26 19.85
C GLY A 3 -11.58 -18.98 19.20
N GLY A 4 -10.57 -19.65 19.73
CA GLY A 4 -9.20 -19.73 19.21
C GLY A 4 -9.10 -20.43 17.86
N TYR A 5 -7.87 -20.66 17.40
CA TYR A 5 -7.61 -21.48 16.22
C TYR A 5 -7.70 -22.97 16.57
N ASP A 6 -8.24 -23.76 15.64
CA ASP A 6 -8.26 -25.22 15.72
C ASP A 6 -6.83 -25.77 15.74
N LEU A 7 -6.58 -26.82 16.52
CA LEU A 7 -5.27 -27.46 16.63
C LEU A 7 -4.87 -28.18 15.33
N ASN A 8 -5.84 -28.75 14.61
CA ASN A 8 -5.62 -29.46 13.35
C ASN A 8 -5.18 -28.54 12.21
N LEU A 9 -5.30 -27.22 12.38
CA LEU A 9 -4.80 -26.25 11.44
C LEU A 9 -3.26 -26.20 11.41
N PHE A 10 -2.60 -26.55 12.52
CA PHE A 10 -1.16 -26.39 12.66
C PHE A 10 -0.39 -27.59 12.09
N ALA A 11 0.77 -27.31 11.49
CA ALA A 11 1.62 -28.34 10.90
C ALA A 11 2.25 -29.25 11.96
N SER A 12 2.58 -28.68 13.12
CA SER A 12 3.05 -29.36 14.32
C SER A 12 2.16 -29.01 15.52
N PRO A 13 2.07 -29.89 16.54
CA PRO A 13 1.35 -29.59 17.77
C PRO A 13 1.83 -28.29 18.42
N PRO A 14 0.96 -27.29 18.64
CA PRO A 14 1.33 -26.07 19.34
C PRO A 14 1.69 -26.32 20.80
N ASP A 15 2.60 -25.52 21.36
CA ASP A 15 2.90 -25.51 22.79
C ASP A 15 1.63 -25.24 23.63
N CYS A 16 1.49 -25.95 24.75
CA CYS A 16 0.39 -25.78 25.71
C CYS A 16 0.27 -24.33 26.21
N ASN A 17 1.39 -23.59 26.25
CA ASN A 17 1.42 -22.15 26.60
C ASN A 17 0.64 -21.26 25.62
N PHE A 18 0.33 -21.76 24.43
CA PHE A 18 -0.44 -21.04 23.42
C PHE A 18 -1.92 -21.39 23.42
N LEU A 19 -2.39 -22.24 24.34
CA LEU A 19 -3.77 -22.69 24.39
C LEU A 19 -4.63 -21.81 25.29
N CYS A 20 -5.87 -21.61 24.87
CA CYS A 20 -6.87 -20.94 25.69
C CYS A 20 -7.61 -21.97 26.55
N SER A 21 -7.56 -21.86 27.88
CA SER A 21 -8.26 -22.78 28.79
C SER A 21 -9.79 -22.73 28.72
N VAL A 22 -10.38 -21.75 28.01
CA VAL A 22 -11.85 -21.64 27.83
C VAL A 22 -12.34 -22.34 26.56
N CYS A 23 -11.57 -22.29 25.47
CA CYS A 23 -11.99 -22.89 24.19
C CYS A 23 -11.06 -24.01 23.70
N HIS A 24 -10.02 -24.34 24.46
CA HIS A 24 -8.99 -25.35 24.19
C HIS A 24 -8.24 -25.25 22.85
N GLY A 25 -8.46 -24.16 22.11
CA GLY A 25 -7.76 -23.84 20.86
C GLY A 25 -6.61 -22.85 21.07
N VAL A 26 -5.80 -22.66 20.03
CA VAL A 26 -4.67 -21.72 20.06
C VAL A 26 -5.16 -20.28 20.18
N LEU A 27 -4.53 -19.50 21.04
CA LEU A 27 -4.93 -18.15 21.42
C LEU A 27 -5.09 -17.22 20.21
N LYS A 28 -6.32 -16.75 19.99
CA LYS A 28 -6.66 -15.74 18.98
C LYS A 28 -6.87 -14.39 19.63
N ARG A 29 -6.04 -13.40 19.24
CA ARG A 29 -5.98 -12.06 19.86
C ARG A 29 -5.85 -12.20 21.41
N PRO A 30 -4.72 -12.72 21.91
CA PRO A 30 -4.53 -13.01 23.33
C PRO A 30 -4.70 -11.76 24.21
N MET A 31 -5.48 -11.90 25.28
CA MET A 31 -5.71 -10.88 26.32
C MET A 31 -5.17 -11.41 27.65
N ARG A 32 -4.29 -10.63 28.29
CA ARG A 32 -3.76 -10.91 29.62
C ARG A 32 -4.56 -10.18 30.67
N LEU A 33 -4.99 -10.92 31.69
CA LEU A 33 -5.69 -10.39 32.86
C LEU A 33 -4.68 -9.85 33.89
N PRO A 34 -5.14 -9.06 34.89
CA PRO A 34 -4.31 -8.62 36.01
C PRO A 34 -3.66 -9.78 36.77
N CYS A 35 -4.33 -10.93 36.82
CA CYS A 35 -3.83 -12.18 37.41
C CYS A 35 -2.91 -12.99 36.48
N SER A 36 -2.28 -12.36 35.50
CA SER A 36 -1.37 -12.91 34.47
C SER A 36 -1.89 -13.98 33.51
N HIS A 37 -3.04 -14.62 33.78
CA HIS A 37 -3.67 -15.59 32.87
C HIS A 37 -4.05 -14.97 31.51
N ILE A 38 -3.96 -15.76 30.44
CA ILE A 38 -4.15 -15.32 29.05
C ILE A 38 -5.26 -16.11 28.37
N PHE A 39 -6.13 -15.43 27.64
CA PHE A 39 -7.26 -16.02 26.93
C PHE A 39 -7.48 -15.38 25.57
N CYS A 40 -8.22 -16.04 24.68
CA CYS A 40 -8.71 -15.40 23.46
C CYS A 40 -9.58 -14.18 23.81
N LYS A 41 -9.43 -13.07 23.07
CA LYS A 41 -10.26 -11.86 23.30
C LYS A 41 -11.75 -12.19 23.34
N LYS A 42 -12.26 -12.97 22.39
CA LYS A 42 -13.69 -13.33 22.38
C LYS A 42 -14.10 -14.15 23.60
N CYS A 43 -13.32 -15.18 23.94
CA CYS A 43 -13.60 -16.09 25.06
C CYS A 43 -13.67 -15.35 26.40
N ILE A 44 -12.69 -14.49 26.71
CA ILE A 44 -12.71 -13.79 27.99
C ILE A 44 -13.82 -12.73 28.04
N PHE A 45 -14.11 -12.03 26.94
CA PHE A 45 -15.20 -11.06 26.94
C PHE A 45 -16.58 -11.73 27.09
N GLN A 46 -16.78 -12.91 26.49
CA GLN A 46 -17.99 -13.70 26.68
C GLN A 46 -18.12 -14.21 28.12
N TRP A 47 -17.02 -14.65 28.73
CA TRP A 47 -16.99 -15.05 30.14
C TRP A 47 -17.31 -13.88 31.07
N LEU A 48 -16.63 -12.74 30.87
CA LEU A 48 -16.81 -11.51 31.66
C LEU A 48 -18.16 -10.80 31.42
N ALA A 49 -18.98 -11.30 30.49
CA ALA A 49 -20.38 -10.87 30.38
C ALA A 49 -21.28 -11.59 31.39
N ARG A 50 -20.87 -12.76 31.89
CA ARG A 50 -21.61 -13.58 32.85
C ARG A 50 -21.02 -13.51 34.26
N GLN A 51 -19.69 -13.51 34.38
CA GLN A 51 -18.97 -13.57 35.64
C GLN A 51 -17.76 -12.65 35.58
N ASN A 52 -17.58 -11.75 36.54
CA ASN A 52 -16.47 -10.77 36.57
C ASN A 52 -15.13 -11.36 37.10
N THR A 53 -14.97 -12.68 37.10
CA THR A 53 -13.83 -13.39 37.68
C THR A 53 -12.98 -14.08 36.61
N CYS A 54 -11.72 -14.36 36.91
CA CYS A 54 -10.83 -15.13 36.04
C CYS A 54 -11.26 -16.61 36.00
N PRO A 55 -11.43 -17.23 34.82
CA PRO A 55 -11.76 -18.65 34.71
C PRO A 55 -10.78 -19.60 35.41
N CYS A 56 -9.50 -19.22 35.53
CA CYS A 56 -8.45 -20.09 36.08
C CYS A 56 -8.25 -19.92 37.60
N CYS A 57 -8.32 -18.71 38.12
CA CYS A 57 -7.98 -18.42 39.53
C CYS A 57 -9.06 -17.70 40.32
N ARG A 58 -10.24 -17.44 39.72
CA ARG A 58 -11.40 -16.77 40.32
C ARG A 58 -11.17 -15.34 40.85
N LYS A 59 -9.96 -14.79 40.71
CA LYS A 59 -9.67 -13.37 41.03
C LYS A 59 -10.53 -12.43 40.18
N GLU A 60 -11.01 -11.34 40.77
CA GLU A 60 -11.81 -10.31 40.10
C GLU A 60 -11.04 -9.66 38.94
N VAL A 61 -11.73 -9.41 37.82
CA VAL A 61 -11.15 -8.89 36.59
C VAL A 61 -11.77 -7.54 36.23
N LYS A 62 -11.01 -6.47 36.46
CA LYS A 62 -11.39 -5.13 35.99
C LYS A 62 -11.07 -4.98 34.50
N ARG A 63 -12.09 -4.82 33.65
CA ARG A 63 -11.94 -4.77 32.18
C ARG A 63 -10.89 -3.76 31.69
N ARG A 64 -10.81 -2.59 32.33
CA ARG A 64 -9.82 -1.52 32.02
C ARG A 64 -8.36 -1.94 32.23
N LYS A 65 -8.10 -2.94 33.08
CA LYS A 65 -6.75 -3.44 33.40
C LYS A 65 -6.32 -4.62 32.50
N MET A 66 -7.13 -5.03 31.54
CA MET A 66 -6.78 -6.11 30.61
C MET A 66 -5.88 -5.59 29.49
N VAL A 67 -4.84 -6.35 29.14
CA VAL A 67 -3.84 -5.94 28.13
C VAL A 67 -3.80 -6.93 26.98
N GLN A 68 -3.86 -6.45 25.75
CA GLN A 68 -3.67 -7.29 24.58
C GLN A 68 -2.19 -7.65 24.39
N VAL A 69 -1.87 -8.95 24.35
CA VAL A 69 -0.47 -9.43 24.29
C VAL A 69 0.02 -9.52 22.85
N ASN A 70 0.40 -8.38 22.28
CA ASN A 70 0.80 -8.31 20.86
C ASN A 70 2.07 -9.13 20.54
N LYS A 71 3.03 -9.25 21.46
CA LYS A 71 4.22 -10.11 21.29
C LYS A 71 3.83 -11.56 21.08
N LEU A 72 2.96 -12.09 21.95
CA LEU A 72 2.44 -13.46 21.84
C LEU A 72 1.62 -13.66 20.56
N ARG A 73 0.80 -12.68 20.17
CA ARG A 73 0.08 -12.70 18.87
C ARG A 73 1.04 -12.86 17.69
N LYS A 74 2.17 -12.15 17.69
CA LYS A 74 3.19 -12.25 16.65
C LYS A 74 3.87 -13.62 16.66
N THR A 75 4.21 -14.16 17.83
CA THR A 75 4.79 -15.51 17.97
C THR A 75 3.85 -16.58 17.41
N ILE A 76 2.58 -16.57 17.82
CA ILE A 76 1.55 -17.49 17.30
C ILE A 76 1.38 -17.32 15.78
N GLY A 77 1.48 -16.08 15.27
CA GLY A 77 1.42 -15.80 13.84
C GLY A 77 2.55 -16.41 13.00
N ARG A 78 3.67 -16.81 13.62
CA ARG A 78 4.81 -17.47 12.94
C ARG A 78 4.68 -18.99 12.91
N LEU A 79 3.77 -19.57 13.68
CA LEU A 79 3.55 -21.02 13.68
C LEU A 79 3.10 -21.47 12.29
N GLN A 80 3.64 -22.60 11.85
CA GLN A 80 3.35 -23.18 10.54
C GLN A 80 1.96 -23.82 10.56
N VAL A 81 1.16 -23.51 9.54
CA VAL A 81 -0.20 -24.04 9.38
C VAL A 81 -0.38 -24.65 8.00
N LYS A 82 -1.15 -25.75 7.96
CA LYS A 82 -1.57 -26.42 6.73
C LYS A 82 -2.70 -25.61 6.10
N CYS A 83 -2.79 -25.62 4.77
CA CYS A 83 -3.95 -25.07 4.08
C CYS A 83 -5.24 -25.77 4.54
N LYS A 84 -6.36 -25.03 4.62
CA LYS A 84 -7.67 -25.64 4.96
C LYS A 84 -8.10 -26.66 3.88
N ASN A 85 -7.62 -26.47 2.66
CA ASN A 85 -7.87 -27.35 1.50
C ASN A 85 -6.80 -28.45 1.38
N ALA A 86 -6.10 -28.80 2.46
CA ALA A 86 -5.13 -29.90 2.46
C ALA A 86 -5.76 -31.23 2.07
N ALA A 87 -7.02 -31.48 2.49
CA ALA A 87 -7.78 -32.67 2.09
C ALA A 87 -8.09 -32.72 0.58
N ALA A 88 -8.16 -31.55 -0.09
CA ALA A 88 -8.34 -31.46 -1.53
C ALA A 88 -7.02 -31.57 -2.31
N GLY A 89 -5.87 -31.69 -1.63
CA GLY A 89 -4.55 -31.84 -2.25
C GLY A 89 -3.63 -30.62 -2.10
N CYS A 90 -4.04 -29.56 -1.40
CA CYS A 90 -3.15 -28.41 -1.19
C CYS A 90 -2.04 -28.74 -0.17
N LEU A 91 -0.80 -28.89 -0.66
CA LEU A 91 0.38 -29.20 0.16
C LEU A 91 1.03 -27.98 0.83
N VAL A 92 0.47 -26.78 0.63
CA VAL A 92 1.07 -25.55 1.16
C VAL A 92 0.99 -25.51 2.68
N THR A 93 2.17 -25.39 3.28
CA THR A 93 2.35 -25.04 4.69
C THR A 93 3.00 -23.66 4.77
N CYS A 94 2.41 -22.76 5.55
CA CYS A 94 2.91 -21.39 5.67
C CYS A 94 2.69 -20.82 7.08
N PRO A 95 3.36 -19.72 7.46
CA PRO A 95 3.07 -19.05 8.73
C PRO A 95 1.61 -18.63 8.84
N LEU A 96 0.99 -18.81 10.01
CA LEU A 96 -0.42 -18.45 10.27
C LEU A 96 -0.77 -17.00 9.87
N ALA A 97 0.18 -16.07 9.99
CA ALA A 97 0.00 -14.68 9.56
C ALA A 97 -0.26 -14.53 8.05
N HIS A 98 0.31 -15.41 7.21
CA HIS A 98 0.18 -15.40 5.75
C HIS A 98 -0.92 -16.31 5.23
N ARG A 99 -1.57 -17.09 6.11
CA ARG A 99 -2.66 -18.02 5.74
C ARG A 99 -3.74 -17.36 4.87
N LYS A 100 -4.13 -16.12 5.19
CA LYS A 100 -5.16 -15.40 4.41
C LYS A 100 -4.70 -15.13 2.97
N GLY A 101 -3.47 -14.63 2.80
CA GLY A 101 -2.93 -14.36 1.46
C GLY A 101 -2.86 -15.62 0.59
N HIS A 102 -2.42 -16.75 1.16
CA HIS A 102 -2.48 -18.03 0.44
C HIS A 102 -3.92 -18.47 0.15
N GLN A 103 -4.82 -18.32 1.11
CA GLN A 103 -6.22 -18.73 0.96
C GLN A 103 -6.94 -18.00 -0.18
N ASP A 104 -6.62 -16.73 -0.38
CA ASP A 104 -7.21 -15.88 -1.42
C ASP A 104 -6.75 -16.33 -2.84
N SER A 105 -5.59 -16.99 -2.96
CA SER A 105 -5.05 -17.50 -4.22
C SER A 105 -4.95 -19.03 -4.32
N CYS A 106 -5.48 -19.76 -3.34
CA CYS A 106 -5.33 -21.22 -3.28
C CYS A 106 -5.99 -21.89 -4.49
N PRO A 107 -5.25 -22.67 -5.32
CA PRO A 107 -5.81 -23.38 -6.48
C PRO A 107 -6.88 -24.42 -6.11
N PHE A 108 -6.84 -24.92 -4.89
CA PHE A 108 -7.75 -25.94 -4.35
C PHE A 108 -8.97 -25.34 -3.63
N GLU A 109 -9.16 -24.03 -3.69
CA GLU A 109 -10.38 -23.41 -3.16
C GLU A 109 -11.55 -23.71 -4.10
N LEU A 110 -12.67 -24.19 -3.55
CA LEU A 110 -13.91 -24.35 -4.31
C LEU A 110 -14.50 -22.97 -4.62
N MET A 111 -14.80 -22.76 -5.89
CA MET A 111 -15.37 -21.54 -6.43
C MET A 111 -16.67 -21.90 -7.14
N ALA A 112 -17.71 -21.08 -6.92
CA ALA A 112 -18.89 -21.10 -7.77
C ALA A 112 -18.53 -20.58 -9.15
N CYS A 113 -19.06 -21.21 -10.20
CA CYS A 113 -18.96 -20.66 -11.54
C CYS A 113 -19.65 -19.27 -11.58
N PRO A 114 -18.99 -18.23 -12.14
CA PRO A 114 -19.58 -16.89 -12.24
C PRO A 114 -20.66 -16.78 -13.32
N ASN A 115 -20.80 -17.80 -14.18
CA ASN A 115 -21.76 -17.80 -15.27
C ASN A 115 -23.18 -17.98 -14.72
N GLU A 116 -24.08 -17.08 -15.11
CA GLU A 116 -25.50 -17.17 -14.74
C GLU A 116 -26.10 -18.50 -15.20
N GLY A 117 -26.86 -19.15 -14.31
CA GLY A 117 -27.43 -20.48 -14.56
C GLY A 117 -26.48 -21.66 -14.32
N CYS A 118 -25.18 -21.44 -14.12
CA CYS A 118 -24.25 -22.50 -13.75
C CYS A 118 -24.19 -22.69 -12.23
N THR A 119 -24.64 -23.84 -11.72
CA THR A 119 -24.56 -24.19 -10.30
C THR A 119 -23.28 -24.95 -9.92
N ALA A 120 -22.34 -25.10 -10.86
CA ALA A 120 -21.13 -25.86 -10.65
C ALA A 120 -20.22 -25.24 -9.58
N GLN A 121 -19.68 -26.11 -8.72
CA GLN A 121 -18.59 -25.80 -7.79
C GLN A 121 -17.32 -26.45 -8.33
N VAL A 122 -16.34 -25.65 -8.70
CA VAL A 122 -15.08 -26.13 -9.29
C VAL A 122 -13.89 -25.57 -8.53
N LEU A 123 -12.76 -26.28 -8.55
CA LEU A 123 -11.53 -25.77 -7.93
C LEU A 123 -11.04 -24.54 -8.69
N ARG A 124 -10.56 -23.52 -7.97
CA ARG A 124 -10.00 -22.29 -8.55
C ARG A 124 -9.01 -22.57 -9.68
N GLY A 125 -8.14 -23.58 -9.51
CA GLY A 125 -7.11 -23.92 -10.48
C GLY A 125 -7.63 -24.42 -11.84
N VAL A 126 -8.85 -24.97 -11.89
CA VAL A 126 -9.49 -25.45 -13.12
C VAL A 126 -10.70 -24.61 -13.53
N LEU A 127 -10.96 -23.50 -12.81
CA LEU A 127 -12.10 -22.64 -13.08
C LEU A 127 -12.03 -22.03 -14.47
N ASP A 128 -10.85 -21.66 -14.96
CA ASP A 128 -10.69 -21.08 -16.30
C ASP A 128 -10.98 -22.10 -17.41
N GLU A 129 -10.49 -23.34 -17.26
CA GLU A 129 -10.81 -24.45 -18.18
C GLU A 129 -12.31 -24.77 -18.17
N HIS A 130 -12.94 -24.81 -16.99
CA HIS A 130 -14.38 -24.96 -16.86
C HIS A 130 -15.12 -23.84 -17.58
N ARG A 131 -14.72 -22.58 -17.41
CA ARG A 131 -15.39 -21.43 -18.05
C ARG A 131 -15.36 -21.49 -19.57
N GLN A 132 -14.26 -21.97 -20.16
CA GLN A 132 -14.15 -22.16 -21.61
C GLN A 132 -15.13 -23.20 -22.14
N HIS A 133 -15.37 -24.27 -21.39
CA HIS A 133 -16.26 -25.37 -21.77
C HIS A 133 -17.64 -25.31 -21.10
N CYS A 134 -17.94 -24.24 -20.36
CA CYS A 134 -19.19 -24.13 -19.63
C CYS A 134 -20.34 -23.99 -20.63
N GLN A 135 -21.31 -24.91 -20.57
CA GLN A 135 -22.51 -24.84 -21.41
C GLN A 135 -23.32 -23.56 -21.17
N GLN A 136 -23.18 -22.98 -19.97
CA GLN A 136 -23.77 -21.71 -19.57
C GLN A 136 -22.81 -20.53 -19.79
N ASN A 137 -21.77 -20.67 -20.63
CA ASN A 137 -20.90 -19.55 -21.02
C ASN A 137 -21.68 -18.58 -21.92
N GLY A 138 -22.64 -17.89 -21.32
CA GLY A 138 -23.51 -16.94 -21.99
C GLY A 138 -22.77 -15.69 -22.43
N GLN A 139 -21.52 -15.49 -21.99
CA GLN A 139 -20.71 -14.30 -22.27
C GLN A 139 -19.61 -14.63 -23.28
N GLN A 140 -19.93 -14.55 -24.58
CA GLN A 140 -18.93 -14.70 -25.64
C GLN A 140 -18.30 -13.35 -25.96
N ARG A 141 -16.99 -13.31 -26.21
CA ARG A 141 -16.37 -12.12 -26.82
C ARG A 141 -16.91 -11.97 -28.24
N CYS A 142 -17.15 -10.73 -28.65
CA CYS A 142 -17.53 -10.45 -30.04
C CYS A 142 -16.51 -11.08 -31.01
N PRO A 143 -16.95 -11.96 -31.95
CA PRO A 143 -16.05 -12.69 -32.85
C PRO A 143 -15.30 -11.77 -33.82
N LEU A 144 -15.79 -10.55 -34.03
CA LEU A 144 -15.18 -9.52 -34.87
C LEU A 144 -14.09 -8.72 -34.15
N GLY A 145 -13.83 -8.98 -32.86
CA GLY A 145 -12.67 -8.43 -32.15
C GLY A 145 -12.83 -7.01 -31.59
N CYS A 146 -14.05 -6.47 -31.47
CA CYS A 146 -14.25 -5.16 -30.80
C CYS A 146 -13.93 -5.17 -29.30
N GLY A 147 -13.83 -6.36 -28.69
CA GLY A 147 -13.58 -6.54 -27.26
C GLY A 147 -14.84 -6.55 -26.38
N ALA A 148 -16.03 -6.34 -26.95
CA ALA A 148 -17.29 -6.46 -26.21
C ALA A 148 -17.55 -7.91 -25.78
N THR A 149 -18.16 -8.08 -24.60
CA THR A 149 -18.70 -9.34 -24.11
C THR A 149 -20.19 -9.34 -24.35
N LEU A 150 -20.69 -10.30 -25.14
CA LEU A 150 -22.09 -10.40 -25.56
C LEU A 150 -22.77 -11.52 -24.78
N ALA A 151 -23.94 -11.24 -24.21
CA ALA A 151 -24.83 -12.30 -23.76
C ALA A 151 -25.28 -13.17 -24.95
N ALA A 152 -25.69 -14.42 -24.70
CA ALA A 152 -26.04 -15.38 -25.76
C ALA A 152 -27.09 -14.85 -26.77
N LEU A 153 -28.00 -13.98 -26.31
CA LEU A 153 -29.05 -13.36 -27.13
C LEU A 153 -28.65 -11.99 -27.71
N GLU A 154 -27.61 -11.34 -27.19
CA GLU A 154 -27.17 -10.01 -27.65
C GLU A 154 -26.34 -10.08 -28.93
N GLY A 155 -25.83 -11.26 -29.29
CA GLY A 155 -25.06 -11.48 -30.50
C GLY A 155 -25.76 -10.97 -31.77
N GLU A 156 -27.08 -11.11 -31.84
CA GLU A 156 -27.88 -10.67 -33.00
C GLU A 156 -28.09 -9.15 -33.05
N GLN A 157 -28.15 -8.49 -31.90
CA GLN A 157 -28.35 -7.04 -31.80
C GLN A 157 -27.02 -6.26 -31.79
N HIS A 158 -25.89 -6.94 -31.61
CA HIS A 158 -24.60 -6.32 -31.50
C HIS A 158 -24.09 -5.77 -32.84
N ASN A 159 -23.86 -4.47 -32.90
CA ASN A 159 -23.17 -3.83 -34.02
C ASN A 159 -21.71 -3.52 -33.65
N CYS A 160 -20.81 -4.44 -33.99
CA CYS A 160 -19.38 -4.33 -33.73
C CYS A 160 -18.76 -3.02 -34.27
N TYR A 161 -19.20 -2.58 -35.45
CA TYR A 161 -18.68 -1.36 -36.06
C TYR A 161 -19.07 -0.11 -35.25
N ARG A 162 -20.30 -0.04 -34.74
CA ARG A 162 -20.75 1.07 -33.89
C ARG A 162 -19.92 1.16 -32.62
N GLU A 163 -19.73 0.05 -31.92
CA GLU A 163 -18.93 -0.01 -30.69
C GLU A 163 -17.47 0.42 -30.93
N LEU A 164 -16.84 -0.07 -31.99
CA LEU A 164 -15.48 0.34 -32.36
C LEU A 164 -15.41 1.83 -32.69
N ARG A 165 -16.40 2.36 -33.41
CA ARG A 165 -16.48 3.78 -33.75
C ARG A 165 -16.64 4.64 -32.50
N ASP A 166 -17.55 4.27 -31.60
CA ASP A 166 -17.80 5.02 -30.37
C ASP A 166 -16.57 4.98 -29.44
N ALA A 167 -15.93 3.81 -29.30
CA ALA A 167 -14.68 3.67 -28.57
C ALA A 167 -13.55 4.52 -29.17
N TRP A 168 -13.46 4.59 -30.51
CA TRP A 168 -12.50 5.45 -31.19
C TRP A 168 -12.78 6.93 -30.93
N VAL A 169 -14.05 7.37 -31.02
CA VAL A 169 -14.44 8.77 -30.73
C VAL A 169 -14.11 9.14 -29.29
N GLN A 170 -14.45 8.28 -28.32
CA GLN A 170 -14.13 8.49 -26.92
C GLN A 170 -12.62 8.58 -26.68
N ARG A 171 -11.84 7.68 -27.30
CA ARG A 171 -10.37 7.69 -27.21
C ARG A 171 -9.78 8.96 -27.83
N HIS A 172 -10.30 9.38 -28.98
CA HIS A 172 -9.87 10.60 -29.66
C HIS A 172 -10.12 11.84 -28.78
N GLU A 173 -11.33 11.97 -28.21
CA GLU A 173 -11.70 13.09 -27.35
C GLU A 173 -10.88 13.13 -26.05
N ARG A 174 -10.63 11.96 -25.45
CA ARG A 174 -9.74 11.83 -24.29
C ARG A 174 -8.33 12.29 -24.64
N ASN A 175 -7.78 11.84 -25.77
CA ASN A 175 -6.43 12.21 -26.21
C ASN A 175 -6.33 13.72 -26.49
N ARG A 176 -7.34 14.30 -27.16
CA ARG A 176 -7.45 15.74 -27.40
C ARG A 176 -7.39 16.53 -26.09
N THR A 177 -8.17 16.10 -25.10
CA THR A 177 -8.20 16.71 -23.76
C THR A 177 -6.84 16.62 -23.07
N LEU A 178 -6.17 15.47 -23.15
CA LEU A 178 -4.83 15.28 -22.58
C LEU A 178 -3.79 16.19 -23.26
N LEU A 179 -3.84 16.33 -24.58
CA LEU A 179 -2.93 17.21 -25.34
C LEU A 179 -3.14 18.68 -24.97
N LEU A 180 -4.38 19.15 -24.86
CA LEU A 180 -4.68 20.52 -24.43
C LEU A 180 -4.15 20.81 -23.02
N ASN A 181 -4.33 19.87 -22.09
CA ASN A 181 -3.78 19.97 -20.74
C ASN A 181 -2.25 20.01 -20.74
N LEU A 182 -1.61 19.16 -21.55
CA LEU A 182 -0.16 19.12 -21.70
C LEU A 182 0.37 20.44 -22.28
N LEU A 183 -0.26 20.96 -23.34
CA LEU A 183 0.06 22.28 -23.91
C LEU A 183 -0.10 23.40 -22.88
N GLY A 184 -1.14 23.35 -22.05
CA GLY A 184 -1.32 24.29 -20.94
C GLY A 184 -0.19 24.21 -19.90
N ARG A 185 0.29 23.00 -19.59
CA ARG A 185 1.46 22.79 -18.72
C ARG A 185 2.74 23.35 -19.35
N VAL A 186 2.99 23.06 -20.62
CA VAL A 186 4.15 23.59 -21.37
C VAL A 186 4.14 25.11 -21.38
N ARG A 187 3.00 25.75 -21.66
CA ARG A 187 2.87 27.22 -21.61
C ARG A 187 3.13 27.81 -20.22
N ARG A 188 2.73 27.11 -19.15
CA ARG A 188 3.05 27.54 -17.77
C ARG A 188 4.55 27.49 -17.52
N VAL A 189 5.21 26.37 -17.87
CA VAL A 189 6.67 26.22 -17.75
C VAL A 189 7.40 27.31 -18.55
N TYR A 190 7.01 27.54 -19.80
CA TYR A 190 7.60 28.58 -20.63
C TYR A 190 7.50 29.98 -19.99
N ARG A 191 6.32 30.34 -19.44
CA ARG A 191 6.12 31.62 -18.76
C ARG A 191 6.97 31.74 -17.48
N THR A 192 7.04 30.70 -16.67
CA THR A 192 7.87 30.72 -15.45
C THR A 192 9.35 30.80 -15.77
N THR A 193 9.82 30.05 -16.78
CA THR A 193 11.22 30.09 -17.21
C THR A 193 11.59 31.46 -17.78
N ASN A 194 10.71 32.08 -18.57
CA ASN A 194 10.94 33.44 -19.07
C ASN A 194 10.94 34.49 -17.95
N LEU A 195 10.10 34.34 -16.93
CA LEU A 195 10.10 35.22 -15.76
C LEU A 195 11.42 35.11 -14.98
N ILE A 196 11.85 33.88 -14.69
CA ILE A 196 13.13 33.61 -14.02
C ILE A 196 14.29 34.17 -14.84
N ARG A 197 14.30 33.95 -16.16
CA ARG A 197 15.33 34.51 -17.06
C ARG A 197 15.38 36.04 -16.99
N ARG A 198 14.24 36.74 -16.94
CA ARG A 198 14.20 38.21 -16.78
C ARG A 198 14.73 38.68 -15.43
N GLN A 199 14.36 37.99 -14.35
CA GLN A 199 14.85 38.31 -13.01
C GLN A 199 16.36 38.11 -12.89
N LEU A 200 16.90 37.02 -13.45
CA LEU A 200 18.34 36.78 -13.51
C LEU A 200 19.08 37.86 -14.30
N ALA A 201 18.53 38.33 -15.42
CA ALA A 201 19.11 39.44 -16.19
C ALA A 201 19.12 40.75 -15.40
N GLN A 202 18.04 41.06 -14.67
CA GLN A 202 18.00 42.24 -13.80
C GLN A 202 19.05 42.16 -12.69
N LEU A 203 19.18 41.00 -12.02
CA LEU A 203 20.21 40.79 -11.00
C LEU A 203 21.62 40.92 -11.57
N SER A 204 21.88 40.42 -12.79
CA SER A 204 23.17 40.61 -13.48
C SER A 204 23.49 42.10 -13.65
N ASN A 205 22.54 42.89 -14.18
CA ASN A 205 22.73 44.32 -14.38
C ASN A 205 22.94 45.07 -13.06
N PHE A 206 22.16 44.77 -12.02
CA PHE A 206 22.34 45.39 -10.69
C PHE A 206 23.74 45.14 -10.12
N LEU A 207 24.27 43.91 -10.26
CA LEU A 207 25.62 43.58 -9.80
C LEU A 207 26.72 44.26 -10.64
N GLU A 208 26.52 44.40 -11.95
CA GLU A 208 27.43 45.15 -12.84
C GLU A 208 27.46 46.64 -12.49
N ASP A 209 26.30 47.26 -12.25
CA ASP A 209 26.18 48.66 -11.82
C ASP A 209 26.87 48.90 -10.46
N ASP A 210 26.69 48.00 -9.49
CA ASP A 210 27.39 48.08 -8.19
C ASP A 210 28.91 47.95 -8.35
N THR A 211 29.37 47.13 -9.29
CA THR A 211 30.80 46.98 -9.59
C THR A 211 31.37 48.25 -10.21
N LEU A 212 30.61 48.94 -11.08
CA LEU A 212 30.99 50.24 -11.64
C LEU A 212 31.05 51.33 -10.56
N LEU A 213 30.08 51.37 -9.64
CA LEU A 213 30.06 52.31 -8.51
C LEU A 213 31.22 52.08 -7.53
N LEU A 214 31.54 50.82 -7.23
CA LEU A 214 32.68 50.47 -6.39
C LEU A 214 34.00 50.85 -7.07
N ASN A 215 34.16 50.55 -8.36
CA ASN A 215 35.35 50.93 -9.11
C ASN A 215 35.53 52.45 -9.22
N ALA A 216 34.43 53.21 -9.39
CA ALA A 216 34.48 54.68 -9.38
C ALA A 216 34.93 55.23 -8.01
N ARG A 217 34.43 54.66 -6.90
CA ARG A 217 34.89 55.04 -5.55
C ARG A 217 36.36 54.73 -5.31
N VAL A 218 36.86 53.59 -5.79
CA VAL A 218 38.28 53.24 -5.66
C VAL A 218 39.16 54.23 -6.43
N GLN A 219 38.75 54.62 -7.65
CA GLN A 219 39.47 55.63 -8.43
C GLN A 219 39.45 57.02 -7.77
N GLU A 220 38.37 57.41 -7.10
CA GLU A 220 38.33 58.65 -6.30
C GLU A 220 39.29 58.60 -5.10
N THR A 221 39.50 57.43 -4.49
CA THR A 221 40.43 57.27 -3.36
C THR A 221 41.90 57.17 -3.75
N GLU A 222 42.22 56.78 -4.99
CA GLU A 222 43.60 56.64 -5.45
C GLU A 222 44.22 57.95 -5.97
N VAL A 223 43.45 59.04 -6.04
CA VAL A 223 44.00 60.37 -6.36
C VAL A 223 44.47 61.07 -5.06
N ALA A 224 45.78 60.91 -4.82
CA ALA A 224 46.71 61.86 -4.19
C ALA A 224 47.09 61.70 -2.68
N PRO A 225 48.32 62.11 -2.28
CA PRO A 225 49.57 62.21 -3.04
C PRO A 225 50.82 61.57 -2.38
N GLU A 226 51.89 61.60 -3.19
CA GLU A 226 53.25 61.05 -3.09
C GLU A 226 54.08 61.29 -1.80
N PRO A 227 55.14 60.47 -1.56
CA PRO A 227 55.83 60.41 -0.28
C PRO A 227 57.04 61.37 -0.21
N GLU A 228 57.07 62.21 0.83
CA GLU A 228 58.25 63.01 1.15
C GLU A 228 59.32 62.16 1.86
N MET A 229 60.44 62.04 1.16
CA MET A 229 61.67 61.37 1.53
C MET A 229 62.64 62.41 2.11
N TRP A 230 62.99 62.36 3.40
CA TRP A 230 64.18 63.05 3.93
C TRP A 230 64.92 62.19 4.96
N GLY A 231 66.20 61.95 4.68
CA GLY A 231 67.20 61.54 5.65
C GLY A 231 68.09 62.73 6.03
N ALA A 232 68.60 62.72 7.27
CA ALA A 232 69.85 63.37 7.64
C ALA A 232 70.34 62.81 8.98
N GLN A 233 71.64 62.52 9.02
CA GLN A 233 72.41 62.04 10.16
C GLN A 233 72.60 63.14 11.21
N GLY A 234 72.69 62.76 12.48
CA GLY A 234 73.09 63.63 13.58
C GLY A 234 73.99 62.89 14.57
N GLN A 235 75.28 63.25 14.58
CA GLN A 235 76.29 62.85 15.55
C GLN A 235 76.10 63.64 16.85
N GLY A 236 76.28 62.97 18.00
CA GLY A 236 76.43 63.59 19.32
C GLY A 236 77.88 63.49 19.80
N VAL A 237 78.42 64.62 20.24
CA VAL A 237 79.80 64.86 20.71
C VAL A 237 79.74 65.34 22.18
N LEU A 238 80.82 65.00 22.91
CA LEU A 238 81.19 65.22 24.32
C LEU A 238 80.72 64.16 25.33
#